data_AF-A0A5N9GT69-F1
#
_entry.id   AF-A0A5N9GT69-F1
#
_cell.length_a   1.000
_cell.length_b   1.000
_cell.length_c   1.000
_cell.angle_alpha   90.00
_cell.angle_beta   90.00
_cell.angle_gamma   90.00
#
_symmetry.space_group_name_H-M   'P 1'
#
loop_
_entity.id
_entity.type
_entity.pdbx_description
1 polymer ?
#
loop_
_entity_poly.entity_id
_entity_poly.type
_entity_poly.pdbx_seq_one_letter_code
_entity_poly.pdbx_strand_id
1 'polypeptide(L)'
;MYLINSAACHGQLGEGNPGWRALGDDGIYPPPPHDSTGHTWHHADGLLLRIVKLGGASLNIPDFKSGMPAFQDTLDDGEIEEVFLYIKTLWGDEEREFQAANSIGDPFP
;
A
#
# COMPACT_ATOMS: atom_id res chain seq x y z
N MET A 1 -4.91 11.67 -6.50
CA MET A 1 -3.56 11.32 -6.02
C MET A 1 -3.01 9.98 -6.52
N TYR A 2 -3.79 8.88 -6.53
CA TYR A 2 -3.30 7.55 -6.90
C TYR A 2 -2.65 7.44 -8.30
N LEU A 3 -3.31 7.91 -9.37
CA LEU A 3 -2.79 7.78 -10.74
C LEU A 3 -1.43 8.46 -10.96
N ILE A 4 -1.15 9.52 -10.21
CA ILE A 4 0.07 10.31 -10.33
C ILE A 4 1.22 9.65 -9.57
N ASN A 5 0.94 9.13 -8.37
CA ASN A 5 1.98 8.73 -7.42
C ASN A 5 2.16 7.21 -7.29
N SER A 6 1.17 6.41 -7.69
CA SER A 6 1.13 4.97 -7.39
C SER A 6 0.98 4.10 -8.64
N ALA A 7 0.19 4.55 -9.63
CA ALA A 7 -0.18 3.72 -10.77
C ALA A 7 0.99 3.31 -11.67
N ALA A 8 2.09 4.07 -11.68
CA ALA A 8 3.30 3.71 -12.44
C ALA A 8 3.94 2.39 -11.95
N CYS A 9 3.72 2.03 -10.68
CA CYS A 9 4.24 0.80 -10.07
C CYS A 9 3.15 -0.24 -9.82
N HIS A 10 1.99 0.19 -9.30
CA HIS A 10 0.92 -0.71 -8.86
C HIS A 10 -0.18 -0.91 -9.92
N GLY A 11 -0.05 -0.29 -11.09
CA GLY A 11 -1.06 -0.37 -12.14
C GLY A 11 -2.20 0.64 -11.95
N GLN A 12 -2.98 0.88 -13.00
CA GLN A 12 -4.02 1.93 -12.97
C GLN A 12 -5.19 1.58 -12.06
N LEU A 13 -5.45 0.28 -11.88
CA LEU A 13 -6.52 -0.26 -11.05
C LEU A 13 -5.96 -1.09 -9.88
N GLY A 14 -4.70 -0.89 -9.50
CA GLY A 14 -4.09 -1.63 -8.42
C GLY A 14 -3.82 -3.10 -8.74
N GLU A 15 -3.69 -3.48 -10.01
CA GLU A 15 -3.42 -4.86 -10.43
C GLU A 15 -2.03 -5.39 -10.00
N GLY A 16 -1.10 -4.49 -9.66
CA GLY A 16 0.27 -4.83 -9.30
C GLY A 16 1.06 -5.50 -10.43
N ASN A 17 2.24 -6.00 -10.09
CA ASN A 17 3.10 -6.68 -11.05
C ASN A 17 2.88 -8.21 -11.04
N PRO A 18 2.99 -8.89 -12.20
CA PRO A 18 3.03 -10.35 -12.27
C PRO A 18 4.14 -10.92 -11.38
N GLY A 19 3.87 -12.02 -10.69
CA GLY A 19 4.86 -12.68 -9.84
C GLY A 19 5.23 -11.92 -8.57
N TRP A 20 4.45 -10.91 -8.13
CA TRP A 20 4.70 -10.11 -6.92
C TRP A 20 4.96 -10.89 -5.63
N ARG A 21 4.58 -12.18 -5.58
CA ARG A 21 4.84 -13.08 -4.45
C ARG A 21 6.23 -13.73 -4.48
N ALA A 22 7.05 -13.47 -5.49
CA ALA A 22 8.41 -13.99 -5.62
C ALA A 22 9.42 -12.83 -5.71
N LEU A 23 10.62 -13.04 -5.16
CA LEU A 23 11.72 -12.10 -5.28
C LEU A 23 12.19 -12.02 -6.74
N GLY A 24 12.49 -10.81 -7.20
CA GLY A 24 13.23 -10.59 -8.44
C GLY A 24 14.73 -10.87 -8.29
N ASP A 25 15.46 -10.76 -9.40
CA ASP A 25 16.92 -10.96 -9.45
C ASP A 25 17.70 -9.97 -8.55
N ASP A 26 17.10 -8.83 -8.24
CA ASP A 26 17.65 -7.78 -7.37
C ASP A 26 17.31 -7.97 -5.87
N GLY A 27 16.63 -9.08 -5.55
CA GLY A 27 16.18 -9.43 -4.21
C GLY A 27 15.05 -8.55 -3.68
N ILE A 28 14.27 -7.90 -4.56
CA ILE A 28 13.10 -7.08 -4.20
C ILE A 28 11.83 -7.77 -4.67
N TYR A 29 10.77 -7.72 -3.86
CA TYR A 29 9.44 -8.14 -4.32
C TYR A 29 8.86 -7.10 -5.29
N PRO A 30 8.31 -7.52 -6.44
CA PRO A 30 7.59 -6.62 -7.32
C PRO A 30 6.41 -5.94 -6.58
N PRO A 31 5.97 -4.75 -7.03
CA PRO A 31 4.82 -4.06 -6.47
C PRO A 31 3.60 -4.98 -6.34
N PRO A 32 3.06 -5.19 -5.13
CA PRO A 32 1.89 -6.03 -4.93
C PRO A 32 0.62 -5.36 -5.48
N PRO A 33 -0.42 -6.14 -5.82
CA PRO A 33 -1.74 -5.62 -6.09
C PRO A 33 -2.32 -4.91 -4.86
N HIS A 34 -2.99 -3.81 -5.14
CA HIS A 34 -3.81 -3.08 -4.18
C HIS A 34 -5.30 -3.39 -4.34
N ASP A 35 -5.72 -4.14 -5.36
CA ASP A 35 -7.08 -4.70 -5.44
C ASP A 35 -7.30 -5.88 -4.47
N SER A 36 -8.46 -6.54 -4.58
CA SER A 36 -8.83 -7.68 -3.73
C SER A 36 -7.92 -8.91 -3.88
N THR A 37 -7.13 -9.02 -4.95
CA THR A 37 -6.19 -10.15 -5.16
C THR A 37 -4.90 -10.03 -4.34
N GLY A 38 -4.65 -8.84 -3.80
CA GLY A 38 -3.55 -8.51 -2.91
C GLY A 38 -3.86 -8.76 -1.43
N HIS A 39 -3.19 -8.01 -0.57
CA HIS A 39 -3.34 -8.13 0.89
C HIS A 39 -3.38 -6.77 1.60
N THR A 40 -3.53 -5.68 0.85
CA THR A 40 -3.46 -4.31 1.40
C THR A 40 -4.55 -4.10 2.45
N TRP A 41 -5.74 -4.63 2.19
CA TRP A 41 -6.90 -4.59 3.08
C TRP A 41 -6.72 -5.34 4.41
N HIS A 42 -5.66 -6.14 4.56
CA HIS A 42 -5.33 -6.73 5.87
C HIS A 42 -4.75 -5.72 6.87
N HIS A 43 -4.33 -4.54 6.41
CA HIS A 43 -3.57 -3.59 7.21
C HIS A 43 -4.40 -2.36 7.57
N ALA A 44 -4.20 -1.88 8.80
CA ALA A 44 -4.86 -0.69 9.31
C ALA A 44 -4.40 0.59 8.60
N ASP A 45 -5.27 1.59 8.58
CA ASP A 45 -5.03 2.90 7.93
C ASP A 45 -3.76 3.60 8.42
N GLY A 46 -3.52 3.65 9.73
CA GLY A 46 -2.34 4.28 10.31
C GLY A 46 -1.04 3.61 9.88
N LEU A 47 -0.99 2.28 9.81
CA LEU A 47 0.14 1.53 9.30
C LEU A 47 0.37 1.82 7.81
N LEU A 48 -0.69 1.78 7.01
CA LEU A 48 -0.64 2.05 5.58
C LEU A 48 -0.11 3.46 5.28
N LEU A 49 -0.58 4.47 6.03
CA LEU A 49 -0.08 5.84 5.95
C LEU A 49 1.43 5.91 6.27
N ARG A 50 1.86 5.28 7.36
CA ARG A 50 3.29 5.27 7.76
C ARG A 50 4.18 4.62 6.71
N ILE A 51 3.72 3.53 6.06
CA ILE A 51 4.46 2.87 4.97
C ILE A 51 4.64 3.80 3.77
N VAL A 52 3.59 4.51 3.33
CA VAL A 52 3.69 5.45 2.20
C VAL A 52 4.59 6.62 2.58
N LYS A 53 4.39 7.18 3.77
CA LYS A 53 5.15 8.34 4.25
C LYS A 53 6.64 8.03 4.36
N LEU A 54 7.01 6.96 5.05
CA LEU A 54 8.40 6.63 5.40
C LEU A 54 9.07 5.65 4.45
N GLY A 55 8.32 5.08 3.50
CA GLY A 55 8.78 4.05 2.57
C GLY A 55 8.84 2.67 3.21
N GLY A 56 8.82 1.61 2.39
CA GLY A 56 8.74 0.24 2.90
C GLY A 56 10.00 -0.23 3.64
N ALA A 57 11.14 0.44 3.45
CA ALA A 57 12.37 0.18 4.20
C ALA A 57 12.21 0.53 5.70
N SER A 58 11.26 1.41 6.07
CA SER A 58 11.04 1.81 7.47
C SER A 58 10.44 0.69 8.33
N LEU A 59 9.94 -0.39 7.70
CA LEU A 59 9.35 -1.52 8.41
C LEU A 59 10.38 -2.35 9.19
N ASN A 60 11.68 -2.22 8.88
CA ASN A 60 12.79 -2.91 9.56
C ASN A 60 12.59 -4.43 9.71
N ILE A 61 11.96 -5.06 8.73
CA ILE A 61 11.75 -6.52 8.71
C ILE A 61 13.09 -7.18 8.34
N PRO A 62 13.62 -8.11 9.17
CA PRO A 62 14.85 -8.82 8.87
C PRO A 62 14.79 -9.51 7.50
N ASP A 63 15.88 -9.42 6.75
CA ASP A 63 16.06 -10.02 5.42
C ASP A 63 15.02 -9.59 4.35
N PHE A 64 14.24 -8.54 4.61
CA PHE A 64 13.29 -7.95 3.66
C PHE A 64 13.82 -6.64 3.08
N LYS A 65 13.93 -6.61 1.75
CA LYS A 65 14.29 -5.40 0.99
C LYS A 65 13.06 -4.89 0.25
N SER A 66 12.53 -3.74 0.68
CA SER A 66 11.39 -3.10 0.02
C SER A 66 11.85 -2.19 -1.12
N GLY A 67 11.11 -2.23 -2.23
CA GLY A 67 11.22 -1.26 -3.32
C GLY A 67 10.30 -0.04 -3.18
N MET A 68 9.46 0.03 -2.15
CA MET A 68 8.50 1.13 -1.97
C MET A 68 9.21 2.39 -1.45
N PRO A 69 9.25 3.50 -2.23
CA PRO A 69 9.91 4.74 -1.81
C PRO A 69 9.11 5.48 -0.73
N ALA A 70 9.79 6.39 -0.03
CA ALA A 70 9.17 7.30 0.93
C ALA A 70 8.56 8.51 0.21
N PHE A 71 7.39 8.94 0.65
CA PHE A 71 6.67 10.09 0.09
C PHE A 71 6.54 11.29 1.05
N GLN A 72 7.12 11.22 2.27
CA GLN A 72 6.99 12.28 3.28
C GLN A 72 7.38 13.70 2.82
N ASP A 73 8.28 13.81 1.83
CA ASP A 73 8.77 15.09 1.31
C ASP A 73 7.98 15.55 0.06
N THR A 74 7.04 14.73 -0.41
CA THR A 74 6.27 14.93 -1.65
C THR A 74 4.77 15.03 -1.39
N LEU A 75 4.25 14.26 -0.43
CA LEU A 75 2.82 14.18 -0.11
C LEU A 75 2.58 14.47 1.37
N ASP A 76 1.52 15.22 1.67
CA ASP A 76 1.03 15.36 3.04
C ASP A 76 0.12 14.18 3.45
N ASP A 77 -0.27 14.15 4.73
CA ASP A 77 -1.07 13.04 5.28
C ASP A 77 -2.46 12.93 4.63
N GLY A 78 -3.07 14.06 4.25
CA GLY A 78 -4.38 14.08 3.58
C GLY A 78 -4.28 13.59 2.14
N GLU A 79 -3.21 13.96 1.43
CA GLU A 79 -2.94 13.45 0.08
C GLU A 79 -2.68 11.93 0.08
N ILE A 80 -2.01 11.41 1.11
CA ILE A 80 -1.82 9.96 1.31
C ILE A 80 -3.16 9.29 1.63
N GLU A 81 -3.99 9.89 2.48
CA GLU A 81 -5.35 9.40 2.75
C GLU A 81 -6.18 9.31 1.46
N GLU A 82 -6.14 10.32 0.58
CA GLU A 82 -6.84 10.29 -0.71
C GLU A 82 -6.41 9.11 -1.60
N VAL A 83 -5.12 8.74 -1.58
CA VAL A 83 -4.63 7.54 -2.28
C VAL A 83 -5.31 6.29 -1.72
N PHE A 84 -5.40 6.16 -0.40
CA PHE A 84 -6.01 4.99 0.22
C PHE A 84 -7.53 4.96 0.08
N LEU A 85 -8.21 6.10 0.13
CA LEU A 85 -9.64 6.17 -0.17
C LEU A 85 -9.94 5.65 -1.59
N TYR A 86 -9.10 5.97 -2.57
CA TYR A 86 -9.20 5.38 -3.90
C TYR A 86 -8.94 3.87 -3.88
N ILE A 87 -7.87 3.40 -3.25
CA ILE A 87 -7.55 1.97 -3.15
C ILE A 87 -8.72 1.18 -2.53
N LYS A 88 -9.38 1.73 -1.50
CA LYS A 88 -10.57 1.13 -0.87
C LYS A 88 -11.75 0.93 -1.83
N THR A 89 -11.82 1.69 -2.93
CA THR A 89 -12.85 1.50 -3.97
C THR A 89 -12.60 0.28 -4.85
N LEU A 90 -11.38 -0.27 -4.84
CA LEU A 90 -11.00 -1.46 -5.62
C LEU A 90 -11.38 -2.78 -4.91
N TRP A 91 -11.94 -2.68 -3.71
CA TRP A 91 -12.24 -3.82 -2.84
C TRP A 91 -13.71 -4.23 -2.89
N GLY A 92 -14.01 -5.45 -2.45
CA GLY A 92 -15.38 -5.89 -2.17
C GLY A 92 -15.85 -5.39 -0.80
N ASP A 93 -17.08 -5.77 -0.44
CA ASP A 93 -17.65 -5.43 0.86
C ASP A 93 -16.89 -6.10 2.01
N GLU A 94 -16.54 -7.39 1.86
CA GLU A 94 -15.83 -8.15 2.88
C GLU A 94 -14.45 -7.58 3.20
N GLU A 95 -13.66 -7.22 2.17
CA GLU A 95 -12.33 -6.64 2.38
C GLU A 95 -12.42 -5.24 3.02
N ARG A 96 -13.41 -4.43 2.63
CA ARG A 96 -13.65 -3.11 3.25
C ARG A 96 -14.04 -3.24 4.72
N GLU A 97 -14.94 -4.17 5.04
CA GLU A 97 -15.36 -4.42 6.42
C GLU A 97 -14.20 -4.91 7.28
N PHE A 98 -13.40 -5.86 6.77
CA PHE A 98 -12.21 -6.36 7.45
C PHE A 98 -11.19 -5.24 7.70
N GLN A 99 -10.92 -4.43 6.67
CA GLN A 99 -9.97 -3.34 6.79
C GLN A 99 -10.44 -2.27 7.77
N ALA A 100 -11.72 -1.89 7.70
CA ALA A 100 -12.30 -0.93 8.63
C ALA A 100 -12.19 -1.41 10.09
N ALA A 101 -12.43 -2.70 10.34
CA ALA A 101 -12.28 -3.28 11.68
C ALA A 101 -10.82 -3.20 12.18
N ASN A 102 -9.84 -3.48 11.32
CA ASN A 102 -8.42 -3.35 11.68
C ASN A 102 -8.01 -1.89 11.95
N SER A 103 -8.57 -0.94 11.19
CA SER A 103 -8.30 0.48 11.36
C SER A 103 -8.84 1.07 12.66
N ILE A 104 -9.80 0.44 13.35
CA ILE A 104 -10.30 0.95 14.65
C ILE A 104 -9.15 1.11 15.66
N GLY A 105 -8.19 0.20 15.66
CA GLY A 105 -7.04 0.25 16.58
C GLY A 105 -5.91 1.19 16.16
N ASP A 106 -5.89 1.61 14.89
CA ASP A 106 -4.83 2.41 14.27
C ASP A 106 -5.39 3.16 13.05
N PRO A 107 -6.23 4.19 13.26
CA PRO A 107 -6.88 4.93 12.18
C PRO A 107 -5.90 5.91 11.52
N PHE A 108 -6.37 6.61 10.47
CA PHE A 108 -5.71 7.84 10.03
C PHE A 108 -5.64 8.86 11.18
N PRO A 109 -4.58 9.70 11.23
CA PRO A 109 -4.38 10.72 12.26
C PRO A 109 -5.42 11.85 12.24
#